data_AF-A0A9D8L026-F1
#
_entry.id   AF-A0A9D8L026-F1
#
_cell.length_a   1.000
_cell.length_b   1.000
_cell.length_c   1.000
_cell.angle_alpha   90.00
_cell.angle_beta   90.00
_cell.angle_gamma   90.00
#
_symmetry.space_group_name_H-M   'P 1'
#
loop_
_entity.id
_entity.type
_entity.pdbx_description
1 polymer ?
#
loop_
_entity_poly.entity_id
_entity_poly.type
_entity_poly.pdbx_seq_one_letter_code
_entity_poly.pdbx_strand_id
1 'polypeptide(L)'
;RGAGAQLLNQAVLLRGVNDDIDALAALSERSFAAGVLPYYLHQLDRVQGVAHFEVDDARALELHSALGAHLSGYLVPKLVREIAGDTGKRPLA
;
A
#
# COMPACT_ATOMS: atom_id res chain seq x y z
N ARG A 1 6.88 18.54 9.54
CA ARG A 1 6.03 19.53 8.80
C ARG A 1 6.66 20.91 8.67
N GLY A 2 7.47 21.39 9.63
CA GLY A 2 8.02 22.77 9.59
C GLY A 2 9.05 23.10 8.48
N ALA A 3 9.51 22.12 7.71
CA ALA A 3 10.53 22.31 6.66
C ALA A 3 9.95 22.47 5.23
N GLY A 4 8.63 22.48 5.06
CA GLY A 4 7.98 22.58 3.74
C GLY A 4 8.02 21.32 2.86
N ALA A 5 8.72 20.26 3.30
CA ALA A 5 8.77 18.99 2.58
C ALA A 5 7.46 18.19 2.72
N GLN A 6 7.04 17.57 1.61
CA GLN A 6 5.97 16.57 1.61
C GLN A 6 6.55 15.20 1.93
N LEU A 7 5.92 14.50 2.88
CA LEU A 7 6.30 13.14 3.25
C LEU A 7 5.28 12.17 2.66
N LEU A 8 5.77 11.07 2.11
CA LEU A 8 4.96 10.03 1.46
C LEU A 8 5.17 8.69 2.19
N ASN A 9 4.10 7.93 2.36
CA ASN A 9 4.17 6.58 2.90
C ASN A 9 4.14 5.54 1.77
N GLN A 10 5.09 4.62 1.81
CA GLN A 10 5.14 3.44 0.95
C GLN A 10 5.07 2.23 1.88
N ALA A 11 3.91 1.58 1.90
CA ALA A 11 3.68 0.36 2.68
C ALA A 11 3.85 -0.87 1.77
N VAL A 12 4.17 -2.02 2.36
CA VAL A 12 4.11 -3.33 1.69
C VAL A 12 2.89 -4.07 2.23
N LEU A 13 2.12 -4.68 1.35
CA LEU A 13 1.01 -5.56 1.70
C LEU A 13 1.57 -6.92 2.12
N LEU A 14 1.30 -7.31 3.37
CA LEU A 14 1.89 -8.46 4.03
C LEU A 14 0.79 -9.26 4.74
N ARG A 15 0.75 -10.56 4.45
CA ARG A 15 -0.17 -11.53 5.04
C ARG A 15 0.02 -11.62 6.56
N GLY A 16 -1.07 -11.56 7.30
CA GLY A 16 -1.07 -11.61 8.77
C GLY A 16 -0.48 -10.36 9.45
N VAL A 17 -0.27 -9.27 8.70
CA VAL A 17 0.27 -8.00 9.23
C VAL A 17 -0.69 -6.85 8.92
N ASN A 18 -1.01 -6.64 7.64
CA ASN A 18 -1.86 -5.54 7.19
C ASN A 18 -2.74 -5.93 5.99
N ASP A 19 -2.98 -7.22 5.78
CA ASP A 19 -3.91 -7.77 4.78
C ASP A 19 -5.38 -7.68 5.22
N ASP A 20 -5.74 -6.56 5.83
CA ASP A 20 -7.02 -6.27 6.47
C ASP A 20 -7.45 -4.82 6.19
N ILE A 21 -8.76 -4.59 6.00
CA ILE A 21 -9.30 -3.28 5.62
C ILE A 21 -9.13 -2.26 6.73
N ASP A 22 -9.43 -2.63 7.97
CA ASP A 22 -9.33 -1.72 9.11
C ASP A 22 -7.87 -1.35 9.37
N ALA A 23 -6.95 -2.31 9.23
CA ALA A 23 -5.52 -2.07 9.32
C ALA A 23 -5.02 -1.06 8.27
N LEU A 24 -5.41 -1.25 6.99
CA LEU A 24 -5.02 -0.37 5.89
C LEU A 24 -5.65 1.03 6.01
N ALA A 25 -6.94 1.11 6.34
CA ALA A 25 -7.65 2.36 6.53
C ALA A 25 -7.02 3.16 7.68
N ALA A 26 -6.80 2.52 8.82
CA ALA A 26 -6.20 3.17 9.98
C ALA A 26 -4.74 3.57 9.72
N LEU A 27 -3.98 2.82 8.91
CA LEU A 27 -2.65 3.24 8.46
C LEU A 27 -2.72 4.53 7.62
N SER A 28 -3.62 4.59 6.64
CA SER A 28 -3.79 5.75 5.77
C SER A 28 -4.20 7.00 6.55
N GLU A 29 -5.23 6.90 7.38
CA GLU A 29 -5.77 8.02 8.16
C GLU A 29 -4.76 8.53 9.19
N ARG A 30 -4.09 7.63 9.93
CA ARG A 30 -3.07 8.03 10.91
C ARG A 30 -1.84 8.63 10.25
N SER A 31 -1.42 8.10 9.09
CA SER A 31 -0.32 8.69 8.31
C SER A 31 -0.67 10.12 7.89
N PHE A 32 -1.87 10.33 7.37
CA PHE A 32 -2.33 11.65 6.96
C PHE A 32 -2.48 12.60 8.14
N ALA A 33 -3.05 12.12 9.26
CA ALA A 33 -3.13 12.86 10.51
C ALA A 33 -1.74 13.24 11.04
N ALA A 34 -0.69 12.46 10.75
CA ALA A 34 0.72 12.75 11.04
C ALA A 34 1.41 13.64 9.99
N GLY A 35 0.74 13.96 8.87
CA GLY A 35 1.26 14.80 7.79
C GLY A 35 2.07 14.03 6.74
N VAL A 36 1.81 12.73 6.62
CA VAL A 36 2.41 11.82 5.65
C VAL A 36 1.30 11.33 4.72
N LEU A 37 1.42 11.60 3.42
CA LEU A 37 0.42 11.18 2.44
C LEU A 37 0.61 9.69 2.09
N PRO A 38 -0.42 8.83 2.21
CA PRO A 38 -0.37 7.48 1.68
C PRO A 38 -0.12 7.51 0.17
N TYR A 39 0.91 6.82 -0.30
CA TYR A 39 1.34 6.93 -1.70
C TYR A 39 1.33 5.60 -2.43
N TYR A 40 2.07 4.61 -1.94
CA TYR A 40 2.11 3.26 -2.52
C TYR A 40 1.74 2.20 -1.49
N LEU A 41 0.97 1.22 -1.97
CA LEU A 41 0.82 -0.08 -1.35
C LEU A 41 1.50 -1.08 -2.29
N HIS A 42 2.65 -1.56 -1.88
CA HIS A 42 3.48 -2.48 -2.64
C HIS A 42 3.00 -3.90 -2.45
N GLN A 43 2.89 -4.65 -3.55
CA GLN A 43 2.99 -6.09 -3.46
C GLN A 43 4.36 -6.50 -2.94
N LEU A 44 4.41 -7.60 -2.21
CA LEU A 44 5.65 -8.15 -1.67
C LEU A 44 6.62 -8.51 -2.81
N ASP A 45 7.85 -8.00 -2.73
CA ASP A 45 8.94 -8.44 -3.59
C ASP A 45 9.36 -9.86 -3.20
N ARG A 46 9.35 -10.76 -4.17
CA ARG A 46 9.67 -12.18 -3.95
C ARG A 46 11.18 -12.35 -3.78
N VAL A 47 11.65 -12.22 -2.55
CA VAL A 47 13.02 -12.55 -2.14
C VAL A 47 13.03 -13.83 -1.29
N GLN A 48 14.22 -14.37 -1.03
CA GLN A 48 14.35 -15.59 -0.21
C GLN A 48 13.80 -15.36 1.20
N GLY A 49 12.97 -16.29 1.68
CA GLY A 49 12.47 -16.31 3.06
C GLY A 49 11.19 -15.52 3.34
N VAL A 50 10.65 -14.73 2.39
CA VAL A 50 9.48 -13.86 2.65
C VAL A 50 8.14 -14.39 2.12
N ALA A 51 8.14 -15.49 1.36
CA ALA A 51 6.94 -15.99 0.66
C ALA A 51 5.70 -16.21 1.57
N HIS A 52 5.90 -16.50 2.85
CA HIS A 52 4.80 -16.69 3.81
C HIS A 52 4.03 -15.39 4.13
N PHE A 53 4.62 -14.23 3.84
CA PHE A 53 3.94 -12.93 3.91
C PHE A 53 3.22 -12.55 2.61
N GLU A 54 3.31 -13.35 1.55
CA GLU A 54 2.73 -12.98 0.26
C GLU A 54 1.19 -13.00 0.29
N VAL A 55 0.57 -11.90 -0.14
CA VAL A 55 -0.86 -11.81 -0.44
C VAL A 55 -1.03 -11.97 -1.94
N ASP A 56 -1.94 -12.85 -2.38
CA ASP A 56 -2.19 -13.04 -3.81
C ASP A 56 -2.84 -11.80 -4.44
N ASP A 57 -2.67 -11.66 -5.77
CA ASP A 57 -3.14 -10.45 -6.49
C ASP A 57 -4.64 -10.27 -6.43
N ALA A 58 -5.42 -11.36 -6.44
CA ALA A 58 -6.88 -11.29 -6.37
C ALA A 58 -7.32 -10.70 -5.03
N ARG A 59 -6.74 -11.18 -3.92
CA ARG A 59 -6.99 -10.65 -2.59
C ARG A 59 -6.49 -9.21 -2.45
N ALA A 60 -5.33 -8.87 -3.01
CA ALA A 60 -4.81 -7.51 -2.98
C ALA A 60 -5.74 -6.52 -3.71
N LEU A 61 -6.26 -6.89 -4.89
CA LEU A 61 -7.22 -6.10 -5.65
C LEU A 61 -8.56 -5.95 -4.92
N GLU A 62 -9.06 -7.01 -4.30
CA GLU A 62 -10.27 -6.99 -3.49
C GLU A 62 -10.11 -6.02 -2.30
N LEU A 63 -9.00 -6.13 -1.56
CA LEU A 63 -8.67 -5.25 -0.44
C LEU A 63 -8.56 -3.80 -0.90
N HIS A 64 -7.89 -3.54 -2.02
CA HIS A 64 -7.70 -2.19 -2.55
C HIS A 64 -9.02 -1.56 -3.00
N SER A 65 -9.89 -2.32 -3.67
CA SER A 65 -11.22 -1.86 -4.06
C SER A 65 -12.09 -1.52 -2.84
N ALA A 66 -12.12 -2.41 -1.85
CA ALA A 66 -12.84 -2.17 -0.61
C ALA A 66 -12.28 -0.97 0.16
N LEU A 67 -10.96 -0.79 0.20
CA LEU A 67 -10.31 0.37 0.81
C LEU A 67 -10.76 1.68 0.12
N GLY A 68 -10.91 1.67 -1.20
CA GLY A 68 -11.43 2.79 -1.98
C GLY A 68 -12.89 3.16 -1.65
N ALA A 69 -13.69 2.21 -1.17
CA ALA A 69 -15.05 2.47 -0.68
C ALA A 69 -15.08 3.01 0.76
N HIS A 70 -14.04 2.73 1.56
CA HIS A 70 -13.95 3.15 2.97
C HIS A 70 -13.28 4.52 3.16
N LEU A 71 -12.33 4.87 2.29
CA LEU A 71 -11.54 6.08 2.42
C LEU A 71 -11.92 7.16 1.41
N SER A 72 -11.60 8.41 1.77
CA SER A 72 -11.50 9.48 0.76
C SER A 72 -10.44 9.11 -0.28
N GLY A 73 -10.72 9.32 -1.56
CA GLY A 73 -9.85 8.85 -2.65
C GLY A 73 -8.38 9.30 -2.57
N TYR A 74 -8.09 10.48 -2.01
CA TYR A 74 -6.72 10.97 -1.84
C TYR A 74 -5.93 10.26 -0.71
N LEU A 75 -6.60 9.44 0.11
CA LEU A 75 -6.00 8.60 1.14
C LEU A 75 -5.80 7.15 0.69
N VAL A 76 -6.27 6.80 -0.51
CA VAL A 76 -6.12 5.47 -1.08
C VAL A 76 -4.75 5.40 -1.78
N PRO A 77 -3.79 4.61 -1.24
CA PRO A 77 -2.49 4.46 -1.89
C PRO A 77 -2.65 3.70 -3.22
N LYS A 78 -1.72 3.89 -4.14
CA LYS A 78 -1.70 3.13 -5.40
C LYS A 78 -1.19 1.72 -5.14
N LEU A 79 -1.96 0.69 -5.50
CA LEU A 79 -1.50 -0.70 -5.46
C LEU A 79 -0.52 -0.95 -6.61
N VAL A 80 0.71 -1.32 -6.30
CA VAL A 80 1.79 -1.47 -7.29
C VAL A 80 2.66 -2.68 -7.01
N ARG A 81 3.36 -3.16 -8.04
CA ARG A 81 4.41 -4.19 -7.96
C ARG A 81 5.69 -3.69 -8.63
N GLU A 82 6.83 -4.09 -8.09
CA GLU A 82 8.13 -3.94 -8.73
C GLU A 82 8.39 -5.18 -9.62
N ILE A 83 8.80 -4.96 -10.87
CA ILE A 83 9.11 -6.03 -11.81
C ILE A 83 10.50 -5.75 -12.36
N ALA A 84 11.41 -6.71 -12.17
CA ALA A 84 12.79 -6.57 -12.65
C ALA A 84 12.81 -6.34 -14.17
N GLY A 85 13.45 -5.25 -14.58
CA GLY A 85 13.54 -4.84 -15.99
C GLY A 85 12.49 -3.81 -16.43
N ASP A 86 11.47 -3.52 -15.62
CA ASP A 86 10.55 -2.41 -15.89
C ASP A 86 11.24 -1.05 -15.61
N THR A 87 10.79 -0.01 -16.30
CA THR A 87 11.28 1.37 -16.11
C THR A 87 10.67 2.05 -14.88
N GLY A 88 9.73 1.40 -14.19
CA GLY A 88 9.10 1.90 -12.98
C GLY A 88 8.08 0.92 -12.39
N LYS A 89 7.45 1.35 -11.29
CA LYS A 89 6.45 0.55 -10.55
C LYS A 89 5.21 0.33 -11.42
N ARG A 90 4.79 -0.93 -11.55
CA ARG A 90 3.61 -1.31 -12.33
C ARG A 90 2.36 -1.27 -11.44
N PRO A 91 1.34 -0.45 -11.75
CA PRO A 91 0.04 -0.53 -11.08
C PRO A 91 -0.60 -1.90 -11.30
N LEU A 92 -1.25 -2.43 -10.25
CA LEU A 92 -2.17 -3.55 -10.40
C LEU A 92 -3.55 -2.98 -10.76
N ALA A 93 -4.20 -3.61 -11.74
CA ALA A 93 -5.53 -3.26 -12.22
C ALA A 93 -6.42 -4.51 -12.24
#